data_AF-A0A7H0TIS2-F1
#
_entry.id   AF-A0A7H0TIS2-F1
#
_cell.length_a   1.000
_cell.length_b   1.000
_cell.length_c   1.000
_cell.angle_alpha   90.00
_cell.angle_beta   90.00
_cell.angle_gamma   90.00
#
_symmetry.space_group_name_H-M   'P 1'
#
loop_
_entity.id
_entity.type
_entity.pdbx_description
1 polymer ?
#
loop_
_entity_poly.entity_id
_entity_poly.type
_entity_poly.pdbx_seq_one_letter_code
_entity_poly.pdbx_strand_id
1 'polypeptide(L)'
;ATEEQAQELLNNVNYFGTMLVYAGKADGLVSGAAHSTADTVRPALQIIKTKPGVSKTSGIFFMIKEDQQYIFGDCAINPELGAQDLAEIAVESAKSAQSFGMDPRVAMLS
;
A
#
# COMPACT_ATOMS: atom_id res chain seq x y z
N ALA A 1 14.60 17.51 -4.06
CA ALA A 1 13.98 18.78 -3.64
C ALA A 1 15.08 19.66 -3.07
N THR A 2 15.01 20.97 -3.28
CA THR A 2 15.79 21.94 -2.48
C THR A 2 15.27 21.97 -1.04
N GLU A 3 16.03 22.57 -0.12
CA GLU A 3 15.59 22.71 1.27
C GLU A 3 14.26 23.48 1.40
N GLU A 4 14.13 24.61 0.69
CA GLU A 4 12.90 25.40 0.65
C GLU A 4 11.70 24.59 0.15
N GLN A 5 11.88 23.79 -0.91
CA GLN A 5 10.82 22.91 -1.43
C GLN A 5 10.41 21.84 -0.41
N ALA A 6 11.37 21.32 0.36
CA ALA A 6 11.07 20.32 1.39
C ALA A 6 10.28 20.95 2.54
N GLN A 7 10.65 22.15 2.99
CA GLN A 7 9.92 22.89 4.02
C GLN A 7 8.47 23.15 3.60
N GLU A 8 8.25 23.59 2.36
CA GLU A 8 6.91 23.83 1.84
C GLU A 8 6.09 22.54 1.71
N LEU A 9 6.69 21.45 1.23
CA LEU A 9 6.02 20.15 1.14
C LEU A 9 5.55 19.65 2.51
N LEU A 10 6.29 19.94 3.58
CA LEU A 10 5.93 19.53 4.94
C LEU A 10 4.76 20.33 5.53
N ASN A 11 4.30 21.40 4.88
CA ASN A 11 3.04 22.05 5.22
C ASN A 11 1.82 21.24 4.73
N ASN A 12 2.01 20.29 3.80
CA ASN A 12 0.96 19.36 3.39
C ASN A 12 0.79 18.21 4.40
N VAL A 13 -0.43 18.00 4.88
CA VAL A 13 -0.72 17.02 5.95
C VAL A 13 -0.35 15.57 5.60
N ASN A 14 -0.47 15.15 4.33
CA ASN A 14 -0.08 13.79 3.91
C ASN A 14 1.44 13.63 3.91
N TYR A 15 2.18 14.63 3.46
CA TYR A 15 3.66 14.62 3.52
C TYR A 15 4.17 14.69 4.95
N PHE A 16 3.60 15.58 5.78
CA PHE A 16 3.94 15.70 7.19
C PHE A 16 3.68 14.39 7.94
N GLY A 17 2.48 13.82 7.80
CA GLY A 17 2.14 12.54 8.44
C GLY A 17 3.04 11.39 7.97
N THR A 18 3.37 11.35 6.68
CA THR A 18 4.28 10.33 6.13
C THR A 18 5.69 10.48 6.73
N MET A 19 6.16 11.71 6.94
CA MET A 19 7.43 11.96 7.61
C MET A 19 7.42 11.58 9.09
N LEU A 20 6.30 11.75 9.81
CA LEU A 20 6.19 11.26 11.18
C LEU A 20 6.37 9.74 11.23
N VAL A 21 5.76 9.00 10.30
CA VAL A 21 5.95 7.55 10.19
C VAL A 21 7.41 7.21 9.86
N TYR A 22 7.98 7.85 8.85
CA TYR A 22 9.36 7.62 8.44
C TYR A 22 10.38 7.91 9.54
N ALA A 23 10.14 8.95 10.35
CA ALA A 23 11.00 9.34 11.47
C ALA A 23 10.75 8.54 12.77
N GLY A 24 9.90 7.50 12.73
CA GLY A 24 9.58 6.67 13.88
C GLY A 24 8.81 7.39 14.98
N LYS A 25 8.03 8.41 14.62
CA LYS A 25 7.14 9.15 15.52
C LYS A 25 5.69 8.66 15.46
N ALA A 26 5.36 7.83 14.47
CA ALA A 26 4.11 7.11 14.32
C ALA A 26 4.37 5.76 13.63
N ASP A 27 3.49 4.78 13.83
CA ASP A 27 3.67 3.42 13.27
C ASP A 27 3.00 3.23 11.90
N GLY A 28 2.08 4.13 11.53
CA GLY A 28 1.34 4.07 10.28
C GLY A 28 0.53 5.33 10.02
N LEU A 29 -0.03 5.43 8.82
CA LEU A 29 -0.81 6.59 8.38
C LEU A 29 -2.08 6.12 7.68
N VAL A 30 -3.21 6.75 8.02
CA VAL A 30 -4.50 6.59 7.33
C VAL A 30 -4.95 7.97 6.84
N SER A 31 -5.21 8.08 5.55
CA SER A 31 -5.72 9.29 4.89
C SER A 31 -6.67 8.89 3.75
N GLY A 32 -7.09 9.85 2.93
CA GLY A 32 -7.95 9.61 1.75
C GLY A 32 -9.42 9.95 1.96
N ALA A 33 -9.85 10.27 3.18
CA ALA A 33 -11.24 10.71 3.42
C ALA A 33 -11.59 12.04 2.72
N ALA A 34 -10.61 12.94 2.58
CA ALA A 34 -10.74 14.26 1.94
C ALA A 34 -9.73 14.48 0.79
N HIS A 35 -8.96 13.44 0.42
CA HIS A 35 -7.88 13.53 -0.56
C HIS A 35 -7.97 12.36 -1.54
N SER A 36 -7.44 12.52 -2.75
CA SER A 36 -7.41 11.41 -3.70
C SER A 36 -6.50 10.27 -3.22
N THR A 37 -6.72 9.06 -3.72
CA THR A 37 -5.81 7.91 -3.50
C THR A 37 -4.37 8.27 -3.89
N ALA A 38 -4.21 9.02 -5.00
CA ALA A 38 -2.91 9.46 -5.48
C ALA A 38 -2.20 10.39 -4.49
N ASP A 39 -2.93 11.29 -3.82
CA ASP A 39 -2.36 12.22 -2.83
C ASP A 39 -1.88 11.51 -1.56
N THR A 40 -2.43 10.33 -1.25
CA THR A 40 -1.98 9.51 -0.11
C THR A 40 -0.81 8.61 -0.51
N VAL A 41 -0.89 7.92 -1.65
CA VAL A 41 0.12 6.96 -2.09
C VAL A 41 1.42 7.64 -2.54
N ARG A 42 1.35 8.83 -3.15
CA ARG A 42 2.53 9.55 -3.66
C ARG A 42 3.59 9.83 -2.58
N PRO A 43 3.29 10.48 -1.43
CA PRO A 43 4.30 10.70 -0.40
C PRO A 43 4.77 9.39 0.22
N ALA A 44 3.89 8.40 0.40
CA ALA A 44 4.27 7.08 0.91
C ALA A 44 5.34 6.41 0.03
N LEU A 45 5.19 6.45 -1.30
CA LEU A 45 6.17 5.90 -2.25
C LEU A 45 7.46 6.73 -2.32
N GLN A 46 7.37 8.06 -2.19
CA GLN A 46 8.56 8.93 -2.24
C GLN A 46 9.43 8.80 -0.98
N ILE A 47 8.81 8.61 0.19
CA ILE A 47 9.47 8.72 1.50
C ILE A 47 9.68 7.33 2.13
N ILE A 48 8.60 6.55 2.33
CA ILE A 48 8.65 5.25 3.02
C ILE A 48 9.17 4.15 2.08
N LYS A 49 8.72 4.17 0.82
CA LYS A 49 9.05 3.21 -0.25
C LYS A 49 8.49 1.80 0.00
N THR A 50 8.72 0.91 -0.96
CA THR A 50 8.40 -0.51 -0.84
C THR A 50 9.45 -1.25 0.00
N LYS A 51 9.07 -2.44 0.48
CA LYS A 51 10.01 -3.34 1.16
C LYS A 51 11.08 -3.84 0.19
N PRO A 52 12.29 -4.21 0.67
CA PRO A 52 13.30 -4.85 -0.18
C PRO A 52 12.74 -6.07 -0.92
N GLY A 53 12.97 -6.14 -2.23
CA GLY A 53 12.46 -7.21 -3.09
C GLY A 53 11.01 -7.03 -3.57
N VAL A 54 10.34 -5.94 -3.21
CA VAL A 54 9.00 -5.57 -3.69
C VAL A 54 9.14 -4.33 -4.58
N SER A 55 8.67 -4.42 -5.81
CA SER A 55 8.79 -3.37 -6.82
C SER A 55 7.62 -2.39 -6.82
N LYS A 56 6.40 -2.84 -6.48
CA LYS A 56 5.19 -2.02 -6.52
C LYS A 56 4.30 -2.26 -5.30
N THR A 57 3.36 -1.34 -5.08
CA THR A 57 2.28 -1.53 -4.12
C THR A 57 1.05 -2.07 -4.83
N SER A 58 0.21 -2.81 -4.11
CA SER A 58 -1.06 -3.35 -4.61
C SER A 58 -2.17 -3.10 -3.59
N GLY A 59 -3.41 -2.98 -4.08
CA GLY A 59 -4.58 -2.80 -3.25
C GLY A 59 -5.36 -4.11 -3.13
N ILE A 60 -5.49 -4.59 -1.89
CA ILE A 60 -6.28 -5.79 -1.60
C ILE A 60 -7.60 -5.44 -0.92
N PHE A 61 -8.62 -6.26 -1.16
CA PHE A 61 -9.91 -6.19 -0.47
C PHE A 61 -10.18 -7.46 0.31
N PHE A 62 -10.73 -7.30 1.51
CA PHE A 62 -11.35 -8.39 2.24
C PHE A 62 -12.78 -8.60 1.73
N MET A 63 -13.07 -9.78 1.21
CA MET A 63 -14.41 -10.19 0.79
C MET A 63 -14.96 -11.11 1.85
N ILE A 64 -15.86 -10.59 2.69
CA ILE A 64 -16.40 -11.29 3.85
C ILE A 64 -17.89 -11.51 3.65
N LYS A 65 -18.34 -12.77 3.76
CA LYS A 65 -19.75 -13.14 3.76
C LYS A 65 -19.95 -14.31 4.72
N GLU A 66 -20.71 -14.07 5.79
CA GLU A 66 -20.91 -15.07 6.86
C GLU A 66 -19.55 -15.56 7.37
N ASP A 67 -19.32 -16.87 7.36
CA ASP A 67 -18.08 -17.50 7.82
C ASP A 67 -17.00 -17.59 6.71
N GLN A 68 -17.27 -17.02 5.53
CA GLN A 68 -16.32 -17.00 4.43
C GLN A 68 -15.53 -15.70 4.40
N GLN A 69 -14.21 -15.82 4.27
CA GLN A 69 -13.28 -14.70 4.16
C GLN A 69 -12.30 -14.96 3.01
N TYR A 70 -12.28 -14.06 2.03
CA TYR A 70 -11.34 -14.08 0.91
C TYR A 70 -10.56 -12.77 0.84
N ILE A 71 -9.41 -12.82 0.17
CA ILE A 71 -8.65 -11.63 -0.23
C ILE A 71 -8.65 -11.58 -1.76
N PHE A 72 -9.06 -10.44 -2.32
CA PHE A 72 -8.95 -10.14 -3.74
C PHE A 72 -7.84 -9.11 -3.95
N GLY A 73 -6.97 -9.32 -4.95
CA GLY A 73 -5.89 -8.38 -5.27
C GLY A 73 -5.30 -8.61 -6.67
N ASP A 74 -4.77 -7.60 -7.35
CA ASP A 74 -4.90 -6.15 -7.06
C ASP A 74 -6.21 -5.62 -7.65
N CYS A 75 -6.94 -4.81 -6.89
CA CYS A 75 -8.22 -4.23 -7.32
C CYS A 75 -8.26 -2.69 -7.23
N ALA A 76 -7.13 -2.01 -7.00
CA ALA A 76 -7.14 -0.55 -6.80
C ALA A 76 -5.96 0.24 -7.38
N ILE A 77 -4.76 -0.34 -7.46
CA ILE A 77 -3.54 0.48 -7.69
C ILE A 77 -3.03 0.40 -9.12
N ASN A 78 -2.88 -0.81 -9.67
CA ASN A 78 -2.18 -1.02 -10.92
C ASN A 78 -3.16 -1.29 -12.08
N PRO A 79 -3.26 -0.39 -13.07
CA PRO A 79 -4.15 -0.57 -14.22
C PRO A 79 -3.63 -1.62 -15.22
N GLU A 80 -2.31 -1.77 -15.32
CA GLU A 80 -1.64 -2.73 -16.19
C GLU A 80 -0.64 -3.54 -15.37
N LEU A 81 -0.66 -4.86 -15.56
CA LEU A 81 0.14 -5.81 -14.79
C LEU A 81 0.82 -6.80 -15.73
N GLY A 82 2.13 -6.94 -15.61
CA GLY A 82 2.89 -8.02 -16.22
C GLY A 82 2.92 -9.27 -15.35
N ALA A 83 3.44 -10.38 -15.90
CA ALA A 83 3.56 -11.65 -15.17
C ALA A 83 4.36 -11.51 -13.86
N GLN A 84 5.43 -10.69 -13.86
CA GLN A 84 6.21 -10.44 -12.66
C GLN A 84 5.41 -9.68 -11.59
N ASP A 85 4.61 -8.69 -11.99
CA ASP A 85 3.79 -7.92 -11.07
C ASP A 85 2.71 -8.82 -10.44
N LEU A 86 2.06 -9.68 -11.25
CA LEU A 86 1.07 -10.63 -10.77
C LEU A 86 1.67 -11.64 -9.76
N ALA A 87 2.87 -12.14 -10.02
CA ALA A 87 3.59 -13.01 -9.09
C ALA A 87 3.93 -12.29 -7.77
N GLU A 88 4.34 -11.02 -7.84
CA GLU A 88 4.63 -10.20 -6.67
C GLU A 88 3.36 -9.93 -5.84
N ILE A 89 2.25 -9.58 -6.52
CA ILE A 89 0.94 -9.38 -5.88
C ILE A 89 0.49 -10.66 -5.17
N ALA A 90 0.64 -11.83 -5.79
CA ALA A 90 0.30 -13.11 -5.19
C ALA A 90 1.06 -13.34 -3.86
N VAL A 91 2.38 -13.09 -3.86
CA VAL A 91 3.23 -13.25 -2.69
C VAL A 91 2.88 -12.24 -1.59
N GLU A 92 2.74 -10.96 -1.92
CA GLU A 92 2.43 -9.92 -0.93
C GLU A 92 0.99 -10.01 -0.40
N SER A 93 0.05 -10.47 -1.22
CA SER A 93 -1.33 -10.76 -0.77
C SER A 93 -1.35 -11.93 0.20
N ALA A 94 -0.56 -12.98 -0.03
CA ALA A 94 -0.42 -14.10 0.90
C ALA A 94 0.18 -13.69 2.25
N LYS A 95 1.22 -12.84 2.24
CA LYS A 95 1.81 -12.27 3.48
C LYS A 95 0.81 -11.39 4.23
N SER A 96 0.00 -10.62 3.49
CA SER A 96 -1.09 -9.83 4.08
C SER A 96 -2.12 -10.75 4.73
N ALA A 97 -2.56 -11.81 4.05
CA ALA A 97 -3.48 -12.82 4.60
C ALA A 97 -2.96 -13.42 5.92
N GLN A 98 -1.68 -13.80 5.98
CA GLN A 98 -1.05 -14.32 7.19
C GLN A 98 -1.06 -13.31 8.34
N SER A 99 -0.85 -12.03 8.05
CA SER A 99 -0.89 -10.96 9.06
C SER A 99 -2.26 -10.79 9.72
N PHE A 100 -3.32 -11.25 9.04
CA PHE A 100 -4.69 -11.32 9.56
C PHE A 100 -5.09 -12.73 10.04
N GLY A 101 -4.13 -13.64 10.20
CA GLY A 101 -4.36 -14.98 10.77
C GLY A 101 -4.95 -16.01 9.81
N MET A 102 -4.93 -15.76 8.51
CA MET A 102 -5.40 -16.72 7.49
C MET A 102 -4.30 -17.72 7.11
N ASP A 103 -4.68 -18.94 6.73
CA ASP A 103 -3.81 -19.90 6.01
C ASP A 103 -3.91 -19.63 4.49
N PRO A 104 -2.91 -18.96 3.87
CA PRO A 104 -3.04 -18.47 2.50
C PRO A 104 -3.03 -19.60 1.47
N ARG A 105 -4.11 -19.72 0.71
CA ARG A 105 -4.21 -20.57 -0.49
C ARG A 105 -4.46 -19.69 -1.70
N VAL A 106 -3.39 -19.39 -2.43
CA VAL A 106 -3.43 -18.43 -3.53
C VAL A 106 -3.87 -19.10 -4.84
N ALA A 107 -4.86 -18.52 -5.51
CA ALA A 107 -5.29 -18.91 -6.84
C ALA A 107 -5.07 -17.73 -7.81
N MET A 108 -4.30 -17.97 -8.88
CA MET A 108 -4.09 -17.00 -9.96
C MET A 108 -5.23 -17.15 -10.97
N LEU A 109 -6.09 -16.14 -11.08
CA LEU A 109 -7.18 -16.12 -12.06
C LEU A 109 -6.65 -15.74 -13.45
N SER A 110 -7.42 -16.07 -14.50
CA SER A 110 -7.08 -15.81 -15.91
C SER A 110 -8.29 -15.36 -16.72
#